data_AF-A0A0M3IXS7-F1
#
_entry.id   AF-A0A0M3IXS7-F1
#
_cell.length_a   1.000
_cell.length_b   1.000
_cell.length_c   1.000
_cell.angle_alpha   90.00
_cell.angle_beta   90.00
_cell.angle_gamma   90.00
#
_symmetry.space_group_name_H-M   'P 1'
#
loop_
_entity.id
_entity.type
_entity.pdbx_description
1 polymer ?
#
loop_
_entity_poly.entity_id
_entity_poly.type
_entity_poly.pdbx_seq_one_letter_code
_entity_poly.pdbx_strand_id
1 'polypeptide(L)'
;MPTLHLLPAERRSDTNCRKRLLANVRARRDMIVTKMAIRTQLRDRGDSSLHLERVEFMLLCPLGKTRIVTPAKGSECSHLKCFDLMLFLKMNEKSPTWKCPICDKAVPYNKIIVDGYSIFVSGAPYWQLGCSFQGNLF
;
A
#
# COMPACT_ATOMS: atom_id res chain seq x y z
N MET A 1 8.18 -2.28 40.86
CA MET A 1 7.28 -2.18 39.68
C MET A 1 7.90 -3.03 38.59
N PRO A 2 7.40 -4.24 38.30
CA PRO A 2 8.07 -5.14 37.37
C PRO A 2 7.84 -4.65 35.94
N THR A 3 8.94 -4.41 35.24
CA THR A 3 8.99 -4.11 33.81
C THR A 3 8.35 -5.27 33.05
N LEU A 4 7.22 -5.00 32.38
CA LEU A 4 6.61 -5.94 31.42
C LEU A 4 7.57 -6.13 30.24
N HIS A 5 8.54 -7.03 30.40
CA HIS A 5 9.22 -7.66 29.28
C HIS A 5 8.19 -8.55 28.57
N LEU A 6 7.60 -8.04 27.51
CA LEU A 6 6.80 -8.82 26.57
C LEU A 6 7.62 -10.01 26.07
N LEU A 7 6.98 -11.18 25.97
CA LEU A 7 7.65 -12.45 25.70
C LEU A 7 8.31 -12.45 24.30
N PRO A 8 9.41 -13.20 24.09
CA PRO A 8 10.10 -13.31 22.80
C PRO A 8 9.23 -13.76 21.60
N ALA A 9 8.05 -14.33 21.86
CA ALA A 9 7.07 -14.78 20.86
C ALA A 9 6.22 -13.65 20.25
N GLU A 10 6.26 -12.44 20.83
CA GLU A 10 5.54 -11.25 20.35
C GLU A 10 6.41 -10.32 19.51
N ARG A 11 7.59 -10.78 19.09
CA ARG A 11 8.30 -10.20 17.94
C ARG A 11 7.28 -10.07 16.81
N ARG A 12 7.11 -8.85 16.30
CA ARG A 12 6.10 -8.47 15.31
C ARG A 12 6.20 -9.38 14.07
N SER A 13 5.51 -10.51 14.09
CA SER A 13 5.46 -11.37 12.90
C SER A 13 4.81 -10.57 11.77
N ASP A 14 5.42 -10.60 10.59
CA ASP A 14 4.89 -10.02 9.36
C ASP A 14 3.38 -10.31 9.17
N THR A 15 2.96 -11.53 9.50
CA THR A 15 1.56 -11.98 9.45
C THR A 15 0.63 -11.22 10.41
N ASN A 16 1.02 -11.02 11.67
CA ASN A 16 0.22 -10.26 12.64
C ASN A 16 0.19 -8.77 12.28
N CYS A 17 1.32 -8.23 11.82
CA CYS A 17 1.42 -6.87 11.31
C CYS A 17 0.48 -6.63 10.13
N ARG A 18 0.37 -7.58 9.18
CA ARG A 18 -0.59 -7.48 8.07
C ARG A 18 -2.03 -7.50 8.57
N LYS A 19 -2.40 -8.46 9.42
CA LYS A 19 -3.78 -8.56 9.93
C LYS A 19 -4.23 -7.26 10.60
N ARG A 20 -3.39 -6.71 11.48
CA ARG A 20 -3.65 -5.44 12.17
C ARG A 20 -3.77 -4.26 11.20
N LEU A 21 -2.93 -4.22 10.17
CA LEU A 21 -2.97 -3.14 9.19
C LEU A 21 -4.22 -3.19 8.31
N LEU A 22 -4.65 -4.38 7.91
CA LEU A 22 -5.85 -4.57 7.08
C LEU A 22 -7.15 -4.31 7.86
N ALA A 23 -7.15 -4.57 9.17
CA ALA A 23 -8.24 -4.20 10.07
C ALA A 23 -8.30 -2.69 10.36
N ASN A 24 -7.18 -1.96 10.21
CA ASN A 24 -7.15 -0.53 10.43
C ASN A 24 -7.78 0.23 9.24
N VAL A 25 -9.00 0.71 9.42
CA VAL A 25 -9.72 1.51 8.41
C VAL A 25 -8.94 2.74 7.96
N ARG A 26 -8.11 3.34 8.83
CA ARG A 26 -7.28 4.51 8.49
C ARG A 26 -6.11 4.17 7.58
N ALA A 27 -5.72 2.89 7.52
CA ALA A 27 -4.71 2.42 6.58
C ALA A 27 -5.28 2.18 5.18
N ARG A 28 -6.60 2.27 4.97
CA ARG A 28 -7.20 2.16 3.64
C ARG A 28 -7.26 3.54 2.98
N ARG A 29 -6.83 3.62 1.73
CA ARG A 29 -6.98 4.81 0.89
C ARG A 29 -8.13 4.60 -0.09
N ASP A 30 -9.07 5.52 -0.09
CA ASP A 30 -10.21 5.52 -1.00
C ASP A 30 -9.74 5.55 -2.48
N MET A 31 -10.46 4.84 -3.35
CA MET A 31 -10.14 4.77 -4.78
C MET A 31 -10.14 6.14 -5.46
N ILE A 32 -10.96 7.08 -4.96
CA ILE A 32 -11.11 8.43 -5.49
C ILE A 32 -9.78 9.18 -5.42
N VAL A 33 -8.97 8.97 -4.38
CA VAL A 33 -7.70 9.66 -4.19
C VAL A 33 -6.73 9.33 -5.33
N THR A 34 -6.58 8.05 -5.67
CA THR A 34 -5.69 7.62 -6.75
C THR A 34 -6.26 7.94 -8.13
N LYS A 35 -7.60 7.87 -8.28
CA LYS A 35 -8.28 8.33 -9.50
C LYS A 35 -8.07 9.83 -9.75
N MET A 36 -8.10 10.65 -8.71
CA MET A 36 -7.79 12.08 -8.79
C MET A 36 -6.32 12.31 -9.15
N ALA A 37 -5.39 11.58 -8.52
CA ALA A 37 -3.97 11.70 -8.85
C ALA A 37 -3.68 11.36 -10.33
N ILE A 38 -4.31 10.31 -10.87
CA ILE A 38 -4.23 9.97 -12.30
C ILE A 38 -4.79 11.11 -13.15
N ARG A 39 -5.97 11.64 -12.80
CA ARG A 39 -6.57 12.76 -13.54
C ARG A 39 -5.70 14.02 -13.51
N THR A 40 -5.03 14.30 -12.40
CA THR A 40 -4.10 15.43 -12.31
C THR A 40 -2.92 15.23 -13.25
N GLN A 41 -2.32 14.04 -13.30
CA GLN A 41 -1.22 13.74 -14.24
C GLN A 41 -1.65 13.84 -15.72
N LEU A 42 -2.89 13.44 -16.04
CA LEU A 42 -3.44 13.58 -17.39
C LEU A 42 -3.76 15.03 -17.77
N ARG A 43 -4.00 15.88 -16.77
CA ARG A 43 -4.36 17.30 -16.95
C ARG A 43 -3.19 18.24 -16.81
N ASP A 44 -2.00 17.76 -16.44
CA ASP A 44 -0.89 18.64 -16.05
C ASP A 44 -0.49 19.54 -17.22
N ARG A 45 -0.97 20.78 -17.15
CA ARG A 45 -0.66 21.88 -18.06
C ARG A 45 0.54 22.60 -17.45
N GLY A 46 1.70 21.96 -17.47
CA GLY A 46 2.89 22.74 -17.72
C GLY A 46 2.66 23.51 -19.03
N ASP A 47 3.31 24.64 -19.25
CA ASP A 47 3.23 25.45 -20.49
C ASP A 47 3.72 24.71 -21.77
N SER A 48 3.73 23.38 -21.71
CA SER A 48 3.95 22.41 -22.75
C SER A 48 2.62 22.11 -23.42
N SER A 49 2.52 22.24 -24.73
CA SER A 49 1.35 21.83 -25.53
C SER A 49 1.01 20.33 -25.46
N LEU A 50 1.78 19.55 -24.69
CA LEU A 50 1.68 18.11 -24.57
C LEU A 50 0.63 17.73 -23.52
N HIS A 51 -0.46 17.11 -23.97
CA HIS A 51 -1.44 16.48 -23.11
C HIS A 51 -1.12 14.98 -23.00
N LEU A 52 -1.07 14.44 -21.79
CA LEU A 52 -0.92 13.00 -21.58
C LEU A 52 -2.30 12.33 -21.74
N GLU A 53 -2.44 11.41 -22.70
CA GLU A 53 -3.70 10.71 -22.94
C GLU A 53 -3.94 9.55 -21.95
N ARG A 54 -2.86 8.89 -21.51
CA ARG A 54 -2.92 7.72 -20.63
C ARG A 54 -1.76 7.68 -19.65
N VAL A 55 -2.01 7.10 -18.47
CA VAL A 55 -0.99 6.78 -17.48
C VAL A 55 -0.88 5.27 -17.36
N GLU A 56 0.33 4.74 -17.54
CA GLU A 56 0.60 3.30 -17.49
C GLU A 56 1.52 2.94 -16.33
N PHE A 57 1.14 1.93 -15.56
CA PHE A 57 1.99 1.34 -14.53
C PHE A 57 1.65 -0.14 -14.32
N MET A 58 2.67 -0.92 -13.95
CA MET A 58 2.54 -2.35 -13.71
C MET A 58 2.17 -2.65 -12.26
N LEU A 59 1.36 -3.69 -12.05
CA LEU A 59 1.05 -4.26 -10.72
C LEU A 59 2.05 -5.37 -10.33
N LEU A 60 3.33 -5.10 -10.57
CA LEU A 60 4.44 -5.97 -10.18
C LEU A 60 5.17 -5.35 -8.98
N CYS A 61 5.38 -6.16 -7.94
CA CYS A 61 6.07 -5.72 -6.74
C CYS A 61 7.57 -5.54 -7.02
N PRO A 62 8.15 -4.36 -6.74
CA PRO A 62 9.57 -4.12 -6.98
C PRO A 62 10.48 -4.99 -6.09
N LEU A 63 9.99 -5.41 -4.92
CA LEU A 63 10.71 -6.23 -3.95
C LEU A 63 10.77 -7.70 -4.35
N GLY A 64 9.62 -8.28 -4.71
CA GLY A 64 9.51 -9.71 -4.99
C GLY A 64 9.59 -10.09 -6.46
N LYS A 65 9.53 -9.10 -7.37
CA LYS A 65 9.38 -9.33 -8.82
C LYS A 65 8.17 -10.21 -9.18
N THR A 66 7.15 -10.18 -8.33
CA THR A 66 5.90 -10.96 -8.46
C THR A 66 4.70 -10.04 -8.54
N ARG A 67 3.56 -10.58 -8.97
CA ARG A 67 2.28 -9.86 -8.95
C ARG A 67 1.94 -9.40 -7.53
N ILE A 68 1.53 -8.14 -7.40
CA ILE A 68 1.10 -7.58 -6.12
C ILE A 68 -0.21 -8.25 -5.69
N VAL A 69 -0.26 -8.77 -4.46
CA VAL A 69 -1.48 -9.35 -3.86
C VAL A 69 -2.17 -8.30 -3.01
N THR A 70 -1.41 -7.56 -2.20
CA THR A 70 -1.94 -6.47 -1.38
C THR A 70 -1.21 -5.18 -1.71
N PRO A 71 -1.77 -4.30 -2.56
CA PRO A 71 -1.10 -3.09 -3.00
C PRO A 71 -1.01 -2.09 -1.86
N ALA A 72 0.22 -1.83 -1.42
CA ALA A 72 0.53 -0.88 -0.38
C ALA A 72 1.55 0.16 -0.88
N LYS A 73 1.54 1.32 -0.23
CA LYS A 73 2.54 2.38 -0.40
C LYS A 73 2.58 3.26 0.86
N GLY A 74 3.46 4.24 0.91
CA GLY A 74 3.43 5.25 1.96
C GLY A 74 2.32 6.27 1.74
N SER A 75 1.79 6.84 2.83
CA SER A 75 0.82 7.94 2.76
C SER A 75 1.39 9.16 2.01
N GLU A 76 2.69 9.44 2.18
CA GLU A 76 3.42 10.59 1.61
C GLU A 76 4.11 10.30 0.27
N CYS A 77 3.89 9.10 -0.29
CA CYS A 77 4.43 8.71 -1.59
C CYS A 77 3.65 9.40 -2.73
N SER A 78 4.33 10.19 -3.56
CA SER A 78 3.75 10.91 -4.70
C SER A 78 3.60 10.07 -5.98
N HIS A 79 4.27 8.92 -6.07
CA HIS A 79 4.16 8.01 -7.22
C HIS A 79 2.84 7.22 -7.20
N LEU A 80 2.32 6.81 -8.36
CA LEU A 80 1.12 5.95 -8.43
C LEU A 80 1.40 4.47 -8.12
N LYS A 81 2.64 4.01 -8.34
CA LYS A 81 3.05 2.60 -8.17
C LYS A 81 2.85 2.12 -6.72
N CYS A 82 2.54 0.85 -6.55
CA CYS A 82 2.46 0.18 -5.24
C CYS A 82 3.55 -0.90 -5.10
N PHE A 83 3.79 -1.34 -3.88
CA PHE A 83 4.53 -2.56 -3.54
C PHE A 83 3.61 -3.55 -2.82
N ASP A 84 4.02 -4.81 -2.72
CA ASP A 84 3.26 -5.82 -1.97
C ASP A 84 3.48 -5.65 -0.46
N LEU A 85 2.38 -5.54 0.28
CA LEU A 85 2.40 -5.35 1.74
C LEU A 85 3.16 -6.44 2.47
N MET A 86 2.94 -7.72 2.14
CA MET A 86 3.57 -8.82 2.87
C MET A 86 5.07 -8.84 2.64
N LEU A 87 5.50 -8.63 1.39
CA LEU A 87 6.92 -8.56 1.07
C LEU A 87 7.59 -7.37 1.76
N PHE A 88 6.92 -6.22 1.84
CA PHE A 88 7.43 -5.07 2.56
C PHE A 88 7.58 -5.32 4.06
N LEU A 89 6.58 -5.95 4.69
CA LEU A 89 6.65 -6.31 6.12
C LEU A 89 7.75 -7.34 6.39
N LYS A 90 7.85 -8.40 5.58
CA LYS A 90 8.92 -9.41 5.69
C LYS A 90 10.32 -8.83 5.55
N MET A 91 10.49 -7.91 4.59
CA MET A 91 11.77 -7.22 4.40
C MET A 91 12.13 -6.44 5.67
N ASN A 92 11.18 -5.69 6.23
CA ASN A 92 11.41 -4.86 7.43
C ASN A 92 11.52 -5.66 8.73
N GLU A 93 11.00 -6.88 8.78
CA GLU A 93 11.25 -7.81 9.88
C GLU A 93 12.70 -8.31 9.88
N LYS A 94 13.26 -8.57 8.69
CA LYS A 94 14.67 -8.97 8.52
C LYS A 94 15.65 -7.82 8.67
N SER A 95 15.36 -6.68 8.04
CA SER A 95 16.19 -5.47 8.05
C SER A 95 15.28 -4.23 8.06
N PRO A 96 15.08 -3.57 9.22
CA PRO A 96 14.05 -2.55 9.43
C PRO A 96 14.46 -1.18 8.87
N THR A 97 14.55 -1.05 7.55
CA THR A 97 14.88 0.23 6.90
C THR A 97 13.68 1.19 6.87
N TRP A 98 12.47 0.67 6.79
CA TRP A 98 11.19 1.38 6.66
C TRP A 98 11.21 2.46 5.57
N LYS A 99 11.82 2.14 4.42
CA LYS A 99 11.89 3.02 3.25
C LYS A 99 11.11 2.47 2.07
N CYS A 100 10.42 3.36 1.35
CA CYS A 100 9.68 2.98 0.15
C CYS A 100 10.65 2.41 -0.90
N PRO A 101 10.43 1.19 -1.43
CA PRO A 101 11.29 0.59 -2.45
C PRO A 101 11.18 1.24 -3.84
N ILE A 102 10.32 2.26 -3.99
CA ILE A 102 10.07 2.96 -5.25
C ILE A 102 10.68 4.37 -5.24
N CYS A 103 10.60 5.08 -4.10
CA CYS A 103 11.03 6.49 -4.01
C CYS A 103 11.90 6.81 -2.80
N ASP A 104 12.36 5.81 -2.05
CA ASP A 104 13.21 5.89 -0.86
C ASP A 104 12.69 6.73 0.33
N LYS A 105 11.52 7.38 0.19
CA LYS A 105 10.87 8.10 1.30
C LYS A 105 10.59 7.17 2.49
N ALA A 106 10.64 7.73 3.70
CA ALA A 106 10.29 7.01 4.91
C ALA A 106 8.81 6.55 4.89
N VAL A 107 8.60 5.27 5.18
CA VAL A 107 7.29 4.62 5.32
C VAL A 107 7.30 3.78 6.60
N PRO A 108 7.26 4.43 7.79
CA PRO A 108 7.08 3.70 9.03
C PRO A 108 5.74 2.96 9.03
N TYR A 109 5.61 1.92 9.86
CA TYR A 109 4.45 1.04 9.90
C TYR A 109 3.09 1.78 9.93
N ASN A 110 2.98 2.86 10.70
CA ASN A 110 1.77 3.67 10.85
C ASN A 110 1.46 4.59 9.64
N LYS A 111 2.37 4.71 8.68
CA LYS A 111 2.23 5.49 7.44
C LYS A 111 2.04 4.60 6.21
N ILE A 112 2.03 3.28 6.37
CA ILE A 112 1.66 2.35 5.32
C ILE A 112 0.16 2.49 5.07
N ILE A 113 -0.20 2.64 3.79
CA ILE A 113 -1.58 2.61 3.33
C ILE A 113 -1.76 1.52 2.28
N VAL A 114 -2.97 0.98 2.20
CA VAL A 114 -3.44 0.05 1.17
C VAL A 114 -4.28 0.84 0.17
N ASP A 115 -3.91 0.75 -1.10
CA ASP A 115 -4.49 1.57 -2.17
C ASP A 115 -5.75 0.93 -2.76
N GLY A 116 -6.93 1.52 -2.50
CA GLY A 116 -8.22 0.97 -2.93
C GLY A 116 -8.38 0.92 -4.45
N TYR A 117 -7.83 1.89 -5.19
CA TYR A 117 -7.86 1.87 -6.65
C TYR A 117 -7.06 0.71 -7.20
N SER A 118 -5.84 0.50 -6.70
CA SER A 118 -4.97 -0.61 -7.09
C SER A 118 -5.55 -1.98 -6.73
N ILE A 119 -6.27 -2.10 -5.61
CA ILE A 119 -7.05 -3.31 -5.29
C ILE A 119 -8.08 -3.56 -6.39
N PHE A 120 -8.90 -2.56 -6.68
CA PHE A 120 -9.97 -2.67 -7.66
C PHE A 120 -9.44 -3.10 -9.04
N VAL A 121 -8.42 -2.41 -9.58
CA VAL A 121 -7.87 -2.74 -10.91
C VAL A 121 -7.07 -4.04 -10.94
N SER A 122 -6.57 -4.51 -9.79
CA SER A 122 -5.89 -5.81 -9.72
C SER A 122 -6.87 -6.98 -9.89
N GLY A 123 -8.18 -6.75 -9.76
CA GLY A 123 -9.16 -7.82 -9.69
C GLY A 123 -8.90 -8.81 -8.54
N ALA A 124 -8.06 -8.43 -7.57
CA ALA A 124 -7.78 -9.27 -6.41
C ALA A 124 -9.05 -9.35 -5.56
N PRO A 125 -9.48 -10.56 -5.21
CA PRO A 125 -10.69 -10.70 -4.42
C PRO A 125 -10.51 -10.11 -3.01
N TYR A 126 -11.48 -9.29 -2.58
CA TYR A 126 -11.45 -8.59 -1.29
C TYR A 126 -11.32 -9.52 -0.07
N TRP A 127 -11.73 -10.78 -0.16
CA TRP A 127 -11.57 -11.76 0.92
C TRP A 127 -10.10 -12.09 1.24
N GLN A 128 -9.18 -11.93 0.29
CA GLN A 128 -7.74 -12.06 0.56
C GLN A 128 -7.16 -10.91 1.40
N LEU A 129 -7.92 -9.82 1.58
CA LEU A 129 -7.56 -8.66 2.39
C LEU A 129 -8.16 -8.69 3.80
N GLY A 130 -8.85 -9.77 4.18
CA GLY A 130 -9.50 -9.87 5.50
C GLY A 130 -10.58 -8.80 5.74
N CYS A 131 -11.04 -8.14 4.68
CA CYS A 131 -12.14 -7.18 4.73
C CYS A 131 -13.43 -7.97 4.56
N SER A 132 -14.20 -8.15 5.63
CA SER A 132 -15.62 -8.43 5.50
C SER A 132 -16.22 -7.27 4.71
N PHE A 133 -16.56 -7.50 3.46
CA PHE A 133 -17.30 -6.54 2.65
C PHE A 133 -18.70 -6.46 3.28
N GLN A 134 -18.89 -5.61 4.29
CA GLN A 134 -20.23 -5.14 4.63
C GLN A 134 -20.62 -4.10 3.57
N GLY A 135 -20.73 -4.56 2.33
CA GLY A 135 -21.40 -3.83 1.27
C GLY A 135 -22.82 -4.37 1.23
N ASN A 136 -23.77 -3.61 1.78
CA ASN A 136 -25.08 -3.63 1.17
C ASN A 136 -24.90 -2.97 -0.20
N LEU A 137 -25.06 -3.77 -1.26
CA LEU A 137 -25.48 -3.23 -2.55
C LEU A 137 -26.87 -2.63 -2.33
N PHE A 138 -26.95 -1.30 -2.37
CA PHE A 138 -28.13 -0.58 -2.82
C PHE A 138 -27.65 0.43 -3.86
#